data_AF-A0AA39IFZ2-F1
#
_entry.id   AF-A0AA39IFZ2-F1
#
_cell.length_a   1.000
_cell.length_b   1.000
_cell.length_c   1.000
_cell.angle_alpha   90.00
_cell.angle_beta   90.00
_cell.angle_gamma   90.00
#
_symmetry.space_group_name_H-M   'P 1'
#
loop_
_entity.id
_entity.type
_entity.pdbx_description
1 polymer ?
#
loop_
_entity_poly.entity_id
_entity_poly.type
_entity_poly.pdbx_seq_one_letter_code
_entity_poly.pdbx_strand_id
1 'polypeptide(L)'
;MVTVERAWREAGTPWHELAFKNSLNALWNLATHSKHNRNALCENHLALKVVISGMATSCHEEASSLLRCIRGTMFSRYDQLQQCLGESYLVDYLLSLLFSDNSKSVENSLLLLKDFIPLEHGIVEYLRTRRTDVVDQLRRILCNTWSFKISSSLVLRSILEEQIGQENCGGCL
;
A
#
# COMPACT_ATOMS: atom_id res chain seq x y z
N MET A 1 3.41 -9.97 24.42
CA MET A 1 4.04 -9.77 23.10
C MET A 1 4.09 -8.27 22.84
N VAL A 2 5.26 -7.65 22.92
CA VAL A 2 5.43 -6.25 22.52
C VAL A 2 5.41 -6.24 21.00
N THR A 3 4.37 -5.69 20.38
CA THR A 3 4.34 -5.53 18.92
C THR A 3 5.47 -4.58 18.51
N VAL A 4 6.16 -4.88 17.41
CA VAL A 4 7.22 -4.04 16.84
C VAL A 4 6.74 -2.59 16.72
N GLU A 5 5.46 -2.37 16.38
CA GLU A 5 4.80 -1.06 16.38
C GLU A 5 4.93 -0.26 17.69
N ARG A 6 4.83 -0.92 18.85
CA ARG A 6 4.89 -0.26 20.16
C ARG A 6 6.32 0.17 20.50
N ALA A 7 7.30 -0.65 20.13
CA ALA A 7 8.71 -0.36 20.33
C ALA A 7 9.19 0.84 19.48
N TRP A 8 8.71 0.99 18.24
CA TRP A 8 9.07 2.15 17.41
C TRP A 8 8.44 3.46 17.89
N ARG A 9 7.16 3.44 18.31
CA ARG A 9 6.49 4.64 18.85
C ARG A 9 7.09 5.13 20.16
N GLU A 10 7.63 4.23 20.98
CA GLU A 10 8.12 4.56 22.32
C GLU A 10 9.65 4.81 22.38
N ALA A 11 10.44 4.43 21.36
CA ALA A 11 11.92 4.47 21.42
C ALA A 11 12.64 5.28 20.31
N GLY A 12 11.92 5.93 19.40
CA GLY A 12 12.50 6.59 18.23
C GLY A 12 13.20 7.92 18.54
N THR A 13 14.49 7.91 18.87
CA THR A 13 15.32 9.12 18.71
C THR A 13 15.30 9.56 17.23
N PRO A 14 15.44 10.86 16.90
CA PRO A 14 15.48 11.34 15.51
C PRO A 14 16.51 10.61 14.62
N TRP A 15 17.57 10.07 15.23
CA TRP A 15 18.60 9.28 14.55
C TRP A 15 18.13 7.91 14.08
N HIS A 16 17.22 7.26 14.82
CA HIS A 16 16.65 5.98 14.40
C HIS A 16 15.76 6.14 13.16
N GLU A 17 14.99 7.22 13.10
CA GLU A 17 14.15 7.55 11.95
C GLU A 17 14.98 7.85 10.70
N LEU A 18 16.02 8.68 10.84
CA LEU A 18 16.94 8.99 9.75
C LEU A 18 17.67 7.74 9.24
N ALA A 19 18.16 6.89 10.15
CA ALA A 19 18.81 5.64 9.79
C ALA A 19 17.85 4.70 9.05
N PHE A 20 16.59 4.63 9.49
CA PHE A 20 15.57 3.81 8.85
C PHE A 20 15.23 4.32 7.44
N LYS A 21 15.01 5.63 7.29
CA LYS A 21 14.82 6.29 5.98
C LYS A 21 15.97 6.01 5.02
N ASN A 22 17.22 6.15 5.48
CA ASN A 22 18.40 5.86 4.68
C ASN A 22 18.48 4.38 4.28
N SER A 23 18.09 3.48 5.17
CA SER A 23 18.02 2.05 4.90
C SER A 23 16.98 1.74 3.81
N LEU A 24 15.79 2.32 3.88
CA LEU A 24 14.76 2.16 2.86
C LEU A 24 15.22 2.66 1.49
N ASN A 25 15.89 3.82 1.43
CA ASN A 25 16.43 4.36 0.18
C ASN A 25 17.55 3.48 -0.41
N ALA A 26 18.44 2.96 0.44
CA ALA A 26 19.48 2.03 0.00
C ALA A 26 18.86 0.73 -0.55
N LEU A 27 17.87 0.17 0.16
CA LEU A 27 17.14 -1.01 -0.30
C LEU A 27 16.39 -0.75 -1.60
N TRP A 28 15.80 0.42 -1.77
CA TRP A 28 15.15 0.82 -3.02
C TRP A 28 16.13 0.78 -4.19
N ASN A 29 17.28 1.44 -4.05
CA ASN A 29 18.32 1.42 -5.09
C ASN A 29 18.77 -0.01 -5.44
N LEU A 30 18.97 -0.85 -4.42
CA LEU A 30 19.37 -2.25 -4.63
C LEU A 30 18.26 -3.08 -5.30
N ALA A 31 17.00 -2.83 -4.97
CA ALA A 31 15.84 -3.56 -5.49
C ALA A 31 15.50 -3.15 -6.93
N THR A 32 15.64 -1.88 -7.29
CA THR A 32 15.34 -1.34 -8.62
C THR A 32 16.14 -2.07 -9.70
N HIS A 33 17.41 -2.36 -9.43
CA HIS A 33 18.34 -2.90 -10.43
C HIS A 33 18.51 -4.42 -10.40
N SER A 34 17.85 -5.15 -9.48
CA SER A 34 18.09 -6.59 -9.32
C SER A 34 16.83 -7.37 -8.94
N LYS A 35 16.41 -8.28 -9.84
CA LYS A 35 15.34 -9.26 -9.54
C LYS A 35 15.70 -10.14 -8.35
N HIS A 36 16.98 -10.52 -8.23
CA HIS A 36 17.46 -11.30 -7.10
C HIS A 36 17.26 -10.56 -5.78
N ASN A 37 17.56 -9.25 -5.73
CA ASN A 37 17.38 -8.45 -4.52
C ASN A 37 15.90 -8.28 -4.17
N ARG A 38 15.02 -8.10 -5.17
CA ARG A 38 13.57 -8.08 -4.94
C ARG A 38 13.05 -9.40 -4.36
N ASN A 39 13.56 -10.52 -4.86
CA ASN A 39 13.22 -11.85 -4.34
C ASN A 39 13.69 -12.01 -2.89
N ALA A 40 14.94 -11.63 -2.59
CA ALA A 40 15.50 -11.70 -1.25
C ALA A 40 14.72 -10.87 -0.23
N LEU A 41 14.25 -9.68 -0.62
CA LEU A 41 13.37 -8.85 0.21
C LEU A 41 12.04 -9.52 0.50
N CYS A 42 11.45 -10.19 -0.49
CA CYS A 42 10.17 -10.91 -0.30
C CYS A 42 10.35 -12.19 0.53
N GLU A 43 11.47 -12.90 0.37
CA GLU A 43 11.78 -14.13 1.12
C GLU A 43 12.08 -13.84 2.60
N ASN A 44 12.52 -12.62 2.94
CA ASN A 44 12.72 -12.21 4.31
C ASN A 44 11.45 -11.54 4.89
N HIS A 45 10.56 -12.36 5.45
CA HIS A 45 9.28 -11.90 5.98
C HIS A 45 9.41 -10.82 7.08
N LEU A 46 10.45 -10.90 7.92
CA LEU A 46 10.68 -9.89 8.95
C LEU A 46 11.05 -8.54 8.32
N ALA A 47 11.97 -8.55 7.36
CA ALA A 47 12.34 -7.34 6.62
C ALA A 47 11.13 -6.75 5.88
N LEU A 48 10.33 -7.59 5.22
CA LEU A 48 9.12 -7.15 4.53
C LEU A 48 8.11 -6.51 5.49
N LYS A 49 7.84 -7.13 6.66
CA LYS A 49 6.97 -6.54 7.69
C LYS A 49 7.50 -5.21 8.21
N VAL A 50 8.81 -5.10 8.42
CA VAL A 50 9.45 -3.84 8.85
C VAL A 50 9.27 -2.76 7.79
N VAL A 51 9.47 -3.06 6.50
CA VAL A 51 9.20 -2.13 5.41
C VAL A 51 7.73 -1.69 5.40
N ILE A 52 6.79 -2.62 5.57
CA ILE A 52 5.35 -2.32 5.63
C ILE A 52 5.04 -1.40 6.81
N SER A 53 5.58 -1.66 8.00
CA SER A 53 5.39 -0.79 9.17
C SER A 53 5.93 0.63 8.97
N GLY A 54 6.90 0.82 8.06
CA GLY A 54 7.39 2.13 7.67
C GLY A 54 6.33 3.02 7.01
N MET A 55 5.25 2.44 6.49
CA MET A 55 4.11 3.21 5.96
C MET A 55 3.31 3.94 7.04
N ALA A 56 3.43 3.52 8.30
CA ALA A 56 2.77 4.15 9.44
C ALA A 56 3.62 5.24 10.11
N THR A 57 4.79 5.55 9.55
CA THR A 57 5.73 6.54 10.11
C THR A 57 5.91 7.70 9.13
N SER A 58 6.73 8.68 9.51
CA SER A 58 7.20 9.76 8.63
C SER A 58 8.00 9.28 7.40
N CYS A 59 8.43 8.02 7.38
CA CYS A 59 9.14 7.38 6.25
C CYS A 59 8.18 6.73 5.25
N HIS A 60 6.90 7.07 5.29
CA HIS A 60 5.87 6.43 4.48
C HIS A 60 6.12 6.55 2.97
N GLU A 61 6.75 7.64 2.51
CA GLU A 61 7.08 7.82 1.10
C GLU A 61 8.12 6.80 0.65
N GLU A 62 9.20 6.62 1.41
CA GLU A 62 10.27 5.68 1.10
C GLU A 62 9.77 4.23 1.20
N ALA A 63 9.03 3.92 2.26
CA ALA A 63 8.46 2.59 2.48
C ALA A 63 7.50 2.20 1.35
N SER A 64 6.53 3.06 1.04
CA SER A 64 5.58 2.80 -0.06
C SER A 64 6.27 2.75 -1.43
N SER A 65 7.34 3.52 -1.64
CA SER A 65 8.13 3.49 -2.88
C SER A 65 8.90 2.18 -3.03
N LEU A 66 9.47 1.65 -1.95
CA LEU A 66 10.11 0.34 -1.93
C LEU A 66 9.11 -0.78 -2.19
N LEU A 67 7.96 -0.75 -1.52
CA LEU A 67 6.89 -1.72 -1.75
C LEU A 67 6.39 -1.69 -3.20
N ARG A 68 6.20 -0.49 -3.77
CA ARG A 68 5.89 -0.33 -5.20
C ARG A 68 6.98 -0.93 -6.10
N CYS A 69 8.25 -0.74 -5.75
CA CYS A 69 9.38 -1.29 -6.52
C CYS A 69 9.38 -2.83 -6.52
N ILE A 70 9.07 -3.46 -5.39
CA ILE A 70 9.03 -4.93 -5.27
C ILE A 70 7.67 -5.54 -5.61
N ARG A 71 6.64 -4.72 -5.86
CA ARG A 71 5.23 -5.09 -6.05
C ARG A 71 5.03 -6.31 -6.93
N GLY A 72 5.61 -6.31 -8.13
CA GLY A 72 5.45 -7.42 -9.08
C GLY A 72 6.00 -8.74 -8.55
N THR A 73 7.14 -8.71 -7.85
CA THR A 73 7.70 -9.89 -7.18
C THR A 73 6.82 -10.32 -6.01
N MET A 74 6.44 -9.37 -5.16
CA MET A 74 5.64 -9.62 -3.96
C MET A 74 4.32 -10.31 -4.31
N PHE A 75 3.54 -9.75 -5.24
CA PHE A 75 2.24 -10.32 -5.61
C PHE A 75 2.33 -11.56 -6.49
N SER A 76 3.41 -11.77 -7.26
CA SER A 76 3.64 -13.06 -7.95
C SER A 76 3.88 -14.23 -7.00
N ARG A 77 4.17 -13.95 -5.72
CA ARG A 77 4.45 -14.93 -4.66
C ARG A 77 3.43 -14.82 -3.53
N TYR A 78 2.26 -14.27 -3.84
CA TYR A 78 1.27 -13.93 -2.82
C TYR A 78 0.90 -15.14 -1.95
N ASP A 79 0.71 -16.34 -2.51
CA ASP A 79 0.39 -17.55 -1.74
C ASP A 79 1.44 -17.87 -0.64
N GLN A 80 2.71 -17.55 -0.89
CA GLN A 80 3.81 -17.76 0.08
C GLN A 80 3.85 -16.66 1.13
N LEU A 81 3.38 -15.46 0.76
CA LEU A 81 3.41 -14.25 1.59
C LEU A 81 2.08 -13.96 2.27
N GLN A 82 1.02 -14.71 1.99
CA GLN A 82 -0.35 -14.42 2.45
C GLN A 82 -0.41 -14.19 3.96
N GLN A 83 0.15 -15.11 4.75
CA GLN A 83 0.20 -14.95 6.20
C GLN A 83 1.01 -13.71 6.62
N CYS A 84 2.16 -13.49 5.98
CA CYS A 84 3.02 -12.33 6.26
C CYS A 84 2.27 -11.01 6.00
N LEU A 85 1.55 -10.92 4.89
CA LEU A 85 0.79 -9.74 4.49
C LEU A 85 -0.46 -9.55 5.38
N GLY A 86 -1.18 -10.63 5.70
CA GLY A 86 -2.34 -10.60 6.58
C GLY A 86 -2.02 -10.11 8.00
N GLU A 87 -0.82 -10.41 8.50
CA GLU A 87 -0.36 -9.96 9.82
C GLU A 87 0.32 -8.59 9.83
N SER A 88 0.42 -7.90 8.69
CA SER A 88 1.25 -6.69 8.54
C SER A 88 0.49 -5.37 8.57
N TYR A 89 -0.84 -5.39 8.71
CA TYR A 89 -1.71 -4.20 8.59
C TYR A 89 -1.52 -3.43 7.27
N LEU A 90 -1.02 -4.09 6.22
CA LEU A 90 -0.72 -3.46 4.93
C LEU A 90 -1.92 -2.69 4.36
N VAL A 91 -3.11 -3.30 4.42
CA VAL A 91 -4.34 -2.67 3.92
C VAL A 91 -4.66 -1.40 4.70
N ASP A 92 -4.58 -1.44 6.03
CA ASP A 92 -4.84 -0.27 6.88
C ASP A 92 -3.90 0.89 6.55
N TYR A 93 -2.60 0.61 6.39
CA TYR A 93 -1.62 1.64 6.05
C TYR A 93 -1.86 2.19 4.64
N LEU A 94 -2.16 1.34 3.66
CA LEU A 94 -2.49 1.76 2.30
C LEU A 94 -3.69 2.71 2.27
N LEU A 95 -4.75 2.39 3.02
CA LEU A 95 -5.94 3.24 3.11
C LEU A 95 -5.66 4.54 3.87
N SER A 96 -4.87 4.49 4.94
CA SER A 96 -4.47 5.71 5.66
C SER A 96 -3.71 6.67 4.76
N LEU A 97 -2.82 6.17 3.90
CA LEU A 97 -2.03 7.01 3.01
C LEU A 97 -2.85 7.64 1.87
N LEU A 98 -4.07 7.19 1.59
CA LEU A 98 -4.97 7.90 0.66
C LEU A 98 -5.34 9.30 1.16
N PHE A 99 -5.25 9.55 2.46
CA PHE A 99 -5.51 10.85 3.10
C PHE A 99 -4.22 11.65 3.35
N SER A 100 -3.07 11.17 2.89
CA SER A 100 -1.80 11.88 3.01
C SER A 100 -1.75 13.06 2.02
N ASP A 101 -1.16 14.18 2.45
CA ASP A 101 -0.82 15.31 1.56
C ASP A 101 0.34 14.99 0.59
N ASN A 102 1.02 13.86 0.78
CA ASN A 102 2.11 13.41 -0.08
C ASN A 102 1.56 12.64 -1.29
N SER A 103 1.46 13.31 -2.45
CA SER A 103 0.92 12.76 -3.69
C SER A 103 1.60 11.46 -4.15
N LYS A 104 2.90 11.30 -3.90
CA LYS A 104 3.65 10.09 -4.25
C LYS A 104 3.26 8.89 -3.39
N SER A 105 3.02 9.12 -2.10
CA SER A 105 2.52 8.08 -1.19
C SER A 105 1.10 7.65 -1.55
N VAL A 106 0.25 8.60 -1.95
CA VAL A 106 -1.09 8.32 -2.48
C VAL A 106 -1.00 7.47 -3.75
N GLU A 107 -0.18 7.86 -4.73
CA GLU A 107 0.00 7.12 -5.99
C GLU A 107 0.52 5.69 -5.74
N ASN A 108 1.53 5.54 -4.89
CA ASN A 108 2.08 4.24 -4.53
C ASN A 108 1.01 3.35 -3.87
N SER A 109 0.19 3.91 -2.99
CA SER A 109 -0.85 3.17 -2.28
C SER A 109 -1.93 2.66 -3.23
N LEU A 110 -2.38 3.50 -4.16
CA LEU A 110 -3.35 3.11 -5.19
C LEU A 110 -2.81 1.97 -6.07
N LEU A 111 -1.53 2.05 -6.44
CA LEU A 111 -0.88 1.03 -7.27
C LEU A 111 -0.66 -0.30 -6.55
N LEU A 112 -0.49 -0.27 -5.22
CA LEU A 112 -0.39 -1.48 -4.40
C LEU A 112 -1.78 -2.09 -4.18
N LEU A 113 -2.79 -1.27 -3.85
CA LEU A 113 -4.18 -1.71 -3.72
C LEU A 113 -4.72 -2.34 -5.00
N LYS A 114 -4.34 -1.81 -6.17
CA LYS A 114 -4.66 -2.40 -7.48
C LYS A 114 -4.39 -3.89 -7.54
N ASP A 115 -3.16 -4.25 -7.20
CA ASP A 115 -2.67 -5.60 -7.41
C ASP A 115 -3.09 -6.49 -6.24
N PHE A 116 -3.42 -5.90 -5.08
CA PHE A 116 -3.79 -6.64 -3.88
C PHE A 116 -5.28 -7.02 -3.82
N ILE A 117 -6.18 -6.12 -4.22
CA ILE A 117 -7.65 -6.34 -4.15
C ILE A 117 -8.09 -7.64 -4.84
N PRO A 118 -7.58 -8.00 -6.04
CA PRO A 118 -7.97 -9.24 -6.70
C PRO A 118 -7.52 -10.51 -5.95
N LEU A 119 -6.55 -10.40 -5.04
CA LEU A 119 -5.97 -11.52 -4.30
C LEU A 119 -6.66 -11.76 -2.96
N GLU A 120 -7.29 -10.73 -2.38
CA GLU A 120 -7.92 -10.76 -1.06
C GLU A 120 -9.34 -10.21 -1.12
N HIS A 121 -10.34 -11.09 -1.25
CA HIS A 121 -11.74 -10.71 -1.27
C HIS A 121 -12.19 -9.97 0.02
N GLY A 122 -11.51 -10.22 1.14
CA GLY A 122 -11.77 -9.52 2.40
C GLY A 122 -11.50 -8.01 2.34
N ILE A 123 -10.63 -7.54 1.43
CA ILE A 123 -10.34 -6.11 1.28
C ILE A 123 -11.56 -5.37 0.76
N VAL A 124 -12.30 -5.95 -0.19
CA VAL A 124 -13.51 -5.32 -0.75
C VAL A 124 -14.56 -5.14 0.33
N GLU A 125 -14.76 -6.15 1.17
CA GLU A 125 -15.69 -6.06 2.30
C GLU A 125 -15.21 -5.04 3.34
N TYR A 126 -13.91 -5.02 3.64
CA TYR A 126 -13.32 -4.03 4.53
C TYR A 126 -13.52 -2.59 4.02
N LEU A 127 -13.34 -2.35 2.72
CA LEU A 127 -13.62 -1.08 2.07
C LEU A 127 -15.10 -0.68 2.18
N ARG A 128 -16.03 -1.64 2.05
CA ARG A 128 -17.47 -1.39 2.24
C ARG A 128 -17.81 -0.98 3.66
N THR A 129 -17.09 -1.47 4.68
CA THR A 129 -17.32 -1.01 6.06
C THR A 129 -16.84 0.43 6.30
N ARG A 130 -15.86 0.90 5.51
CA ARG A 130 -15.29 2.27 5.57
C ARG A 130 -15.78 3.17 4.43
N ARG A 131 -16.93 2.84 3.84
CA ARG A 131 -17.38 3.27 2.49
C ARG A 131 -17.41 4.78 2.29
N THR A 132 -17.93 5.57 3.24
CA THR A 132 -18.16 7.01 2.99
C THR A 132 -16.85 7.77 2.80
N ASP A 133 -15.92 7.64 3.73
CA ASP A 133 -14.73 8.50 3.77
C ASP A 133 -13.73 8.09 2.69
N VAL A 134 -13.57 6.78 2.46
CA VAL A 134 -12.64 6.26 1.44
C VAL A 134 -13.16 6.55 0.03
N VAL A 135 -14.45 6.37 -0.24
CA VAL A 135 -15.02 6.66 -1.57
C VAL A 135 -14.94 8.14 -1.91
N ASP A 136 -15.25 9.01 -0.95
CA ASP A 136 -15.13 10.46 -1.16
C ASP A 136 -13.69 10.89 -1.40
N GLN A 137 -12.73 10.30 -0.68
CA GLN A 137 -11.32 10.58 -0.88
C GLN A 137 -10.82 10.09 -2.25
N LEU A 138 -11.20 8.88 -2.66
CA LEU A 138 -10.88 8.36 -3.99
C LEU A 138 -11.47 9.26 -5.09
N ARG A 139 -12.71 9.73 -4.91
CA ARG A 139 -13.36 10.67 -5.83
C ARG A 139 -12.59 11.99 -5.91
N ARG A 140 -12.17 12.56 -4.77
CA ARG A 140 -11.34 13.78 -4.73
C ARG A 140 -10.00 13.60 -5.45
N ILE A 141 -9.31 12.49 -5.20
CA ILE A 141 -8.02 12.19 -5.84
C ILE A 141 -8.19 12.12 -7.37
N LEU A 142 -9.25 11.49 -7.85
CA LEU A 142 -9.57 11.42 -9.29
C LEU A 142 -9.84 12.79 -9.91
N CYS A 143 -10.59 13.63 -9.22
CA CYS A 143 -10.90 14.98 -9.70
C CYS A 143 -9.68 15.90 -9.71
N ASN A 144 -8.78 15.79 -8.72
CA ASN A 144 -7.66 16.71 -8.52
C ASN A 144 -6.36 16.29 -9.19
N THR A 145 -6.15 14.98 -9.42
CA THR A 145 -4.83 14.43 -9.82
C THR A 145 -4.83 13.86 -11.24
N TRP A 146 -5.76 14.35 -12.09
CA TRP A 146 -5.93 13.88 -13.46
C TRP A 146 -4.67 14.19 -14.30
N SER A 147 -3.72 13.26 -14.30
CA SER A 147 -2.57 13.27 -15.19
C SER A 147 -2.55 11.99 -16.03
N PHE A 148 -2.23 12.17 -17.31
CA PHE A 148 -2.10 11.12 -18.33
C PHE A 148 -1.05 10.03 -17.98
N LYS A 149 -0.31 10.14 -16.88
CA LYS A 149 0.59 9.09 -16.36
C LYS A 149 -0.10 8.09 -15.44
N ILE A 150 -1.26 8.43 -14.89
CA ILE A 150 -2.19 7.52 -14.20
C ILE A 150 -3.14 6.89 -15.24
N SER A 151 -2.68 6.67 -16.47
CA SER A 151 -3.46 6.08 -17.58
C SER A 151 -3.56 4.55 -17.50
N SER A 152 -3.88 4.03 -16.31
CA SER A 152 -4.57 2.75 -16.19
C SER A 152 -5.76 2.93 -15.27
N SER A 153 -6.73 3.69 -15.77
CA SER A 153 -8.13 3.87 -15.33
C SER A 153 -8.92 2.54 -15.26
N LEU A 154 -8.28 1.45 -14.83
CA LEU A 154 -8.90 0.17 -14.51
C LEU A 154 -8.87 -0.08 -13.00
N VAL A 155 -7.96 0.56 -12.24
CA VAL A 155 -7.85 0.34 -10.78
C VAL A 155 -8.93 1.08 -10.01
N LEU A 156 -8.88 2.41 -10.09
CA LEU A 156 -9.85 3.29 -9.44
C LEU A 156 -11.22 3.07 -10.06
N ARG A 157 -11.25 2.75 -11.36
CA ARG A 157 -12.46 2.40 -12.06
C ARG A 157 -12.97 1.01 -11.66
N SER A 158 -12.16 -0.03 -11.42
CA SER A 158 -12.67 -1.30 -10.86
C SER A 158 -13.10 -1.14 -9.40
N ILE A 159 -12.32 -0.42 -8.59
CA ILE A 159 -12.66 -0.10 -7.20
C ILE A 159 -13.96 0.70 -7.15
N LEU A 160 -14.19 1.66 -8.06
CA LEU A 160 -15.42 2.43 -8.12
C LEU A 160 -16.55 1.70 -8.86
N GLU A 161 -16.32 0.95 -9.92
CA GLU A 161 -17.34 0.21 -10.70
C GLU A 161 -17.84 -1.02 -9.94
N GLU A 162 -17.02 -1.70 -9.12
CA GLU A 162 -17.52 -2.73 -8.19
C GLU A 162 -18.34 -2.12 -7.04
N GLN A 163 -18.07 -0.86 -6.67
CA GLN A 163 -18.75 -0.16 -5.57
C GLN A 163 -19.98 0.66 -6.02
N ILE A 164 -20.03 1.09 -7.29
CA ILE A 164 -21.13 1.82 -7.96
C ILE A 164 -21.98 0.85 -8.80
N GLY A 165 -21.46 -0.31 -9.20
CA GLY A 165 -22.20 -1.37 -9.87
C GLY A 165 -23.36 -1.94 -9.04
N GLN A 166 -23.41 -1.64 -7.74
CA GLN A 166 -24.58 -1.92 -6.89
C GLN A 166 -25.60 -0.77 -6.82
N GLU A 167 -25.23 0.46 -7.22
CA GLU A 167 -26.17 1.58 -7.33
C GLU A 167 -26.91 1.58 -8.67
N ASN A 168 -26.32 1.01 -9.73
CA ASN A 168 -26.95 0.91 -11.06
C ASN A 168 -27.68 -0.43 -11.34
N CYS A 169 -27.54 -1.45 -10.48
CA CYS A 169 -28.33 -2.69 -10.58
C CYS A 169 -29.62 -2.67 -9.73
N GLY A 170 -29.86 -1.58 -8.98
CA GLY A 170 -31.08 -1.36 -8.19
C GLY A 170 -31.92 -0.17 -8.64
N GLY A 171 -31.52 0.52 -9.71
CA GLY A 171 -32.21 1.69 -10.25
C GLY A 171 -32.25 1.64 -11.77
N CYS A 172 -33.42 1.29 -12.31
CA CYS A 172 -33.77 1.25 -13.73
C CYS A 172 -33.21 0.05 -14.54
N LEU A 173 -33.82 -1.12 -14.34
CA LEU A 173 -34.77 -1.74 -15.28
C LEU A 173 -35.53 -2.87 -14.58
#